data_AF-A0A3D5FVS2-F1
#
_entry.id   AF-A0A3D5FVS2-F1
#
_cell.length_a   1.000
_cell.length_b   1.000
_cell.length_c   1.000
_cell.angle_alpha   90.00
_cell.angle_beta   90.00
_cell.angle_gamma   90.00
#
_symmetry.space_group_name_H-M   'P 1'
#
loop_
_entity.id
_entity.type
_entity.pdbx_description
1 polymer ?
#
loop_
_entity_poly.entity_id
_entity_poly.type
_entity_poly.pdbx_seq_one_letter_code
_entity_poly.pdbx_strand_id
1 'polypeptide(L)'
;MTDGWGTHRQGLGSGFTGWEPTPQPAKQSHPAMHVLLFVLTLFSMMAAGSMQQGVNPLQGLDQLVHLVEGWPFASTLLAILTVHEFGHYFAARRWGVKASLPYFLPLPFVSFLGTLGAVIRIRSPIPNKQALLDIGAAGPLSGFVVAVTACIV
;
A
#
# COMPACT_ATOMS: atom_id res chain seq x y z
N MET A 1 -8.22 81.80 8.98
CA MET A 1 -7.03 81.81 8.11
C MET A 1 -6.08 80.76 8.67
N THR A 2 -6.17 79.55 8.09
CA THR A 2 -5.08 78.86 7.34
C THR A 2 -3.99 78.42 8.34
N ASP A 3 -3.61 77.14 8.50
CA ASP A 3 -3.14 76.11 7.56
C ASP A 3 -3.39 74.72 8.24
N GLY A 4 -3.59 73.58 7.61
CA GLY A 4 -2.99 73.07 6.38
C GLY A 4 -2.00 71.94 6.68
N TRP A 5 -2.37 70.85 7.37
CA TRP A 5 -1.53 69.63 7.45
C TRP A 5 -2.36 68.34 7.54
N GLY A 6 -2.46 67.66 6.40
CA GLY A 6 -2.92 66.28 6.31
C GLY A 6 -1.87 65.33 6.90
N THR A 7 -2.27 64.53 7.88
CA THR A 7 -1.42 63.43 8.37
C THR A 7 -1.84 62.15 7.68
N HIS A 8 -1.08 61.80 6.64
CA HIS A 8 -0.97 60.44 6.13
C HIS A 8 -0.55 59.52 7.29
N ARG A 9 -1.50 58.84 7.94
CA ARG A 9 -1.17 57.61 8.68
C ARG A 9 -0.95 56.51 7.67
N GLN A 10 0.31 56.36 7.28
CA GLN A 10 0.82 55.20 6.60
C GLN A 10 0.47 53.94 7.42
N GLY A 11 -0.26 53.02 6.79
CA GLY A 11 -0.52 51.70 7.33
C GLY A 11 0.78 50.90 7.41
N LEU A 12 1.36 50.83 8.60
CA LEU A 12 2.33 49.80 8.97
C LEU A 12 1.57 48.48 9.17
N GLY A 13 1.16 47.86 8.06
CA GLY A 13 0.58 46.53 8.01
C GLY A 13 1.61 45.53 7.51
N SER A 14 2.38 44.96 8.43
CA SER A 14 3.06 43.66 8.36
C SER A 14 3.36 43.09 6.96
N GLY A 15 4.52 43.45 6.40
CA GLY A 15 5.11 42.79 5.24
C GLY A 15 5.72 41.42 5.57
N PHE A 16 4.96 40.53 6.19
CA PHE A 16 5.32 39.12 6.36
C PHE A 16 4.15 38.26 5.91
N THR A 17 3.92 38.19 4.59
CA THR A 17 3.11 37.13 3.99
C THR A 17 3.90 35.84 4.16
N GLY A 18 3.79 35.25 5.34
CA GLY A 18 4.26 33.92 5.63
C GLY A 18 3.73 32.99 4.56
N TRP A 19 4.63 32.20 3.99
CA TRP A 19 4.31 31.08 3.11
C TRP A 19 3.17 30.25 3.72
N GLU A 20 1.92 30.48 3.28
CA GLU A 20 0.84 29.53 3.54
C GLU A 20 1.07 28.37 2.57
N PRO A 21 1.39 27.15 3.05
CA PRO A 21 1.52 26.01 2.17
C PRO A 21 0.16 25.82 1.49
N THR A 22 0.12 26.01 0.17
CA THR A 22 -1.08 25.72 -0.60
C THR A 22 -1.51 24.28 -0.30
N PRO A 23 -2.79 24.03 0.05
CA PRO A 23 -3.28 22.68 0.27
C PRO A 23 -3.02 21.85 -0.99
N GLN A 24 -2.01 20.99 -0.94
CA GLN A 24 -1.70 20.15 -2.10
C GLN A 24 -2.92 19.26 -2.36
N PRO A 25 -3.47 19.24 -3.59
CA PRO A 25 -4.59 18.39 -3.91
C PRO A 25 -4.22 16.95 -3.54
N ALA A 26 -5.05 16.31 -2.71
CA ALA A 26 -4.81 14.94 -2.27
C ALA A 26 -4.60 14.06 -3.52
N LYS A 27 -3.37 13.58 -3.73
CA LYS A 27 -3.00 12.78 -4.91
C LYS A 27 -3.98 11.63 -5.06
N GLN A 28 -4.84 11.71 -6.07
CA GLN A 28 -5.86 10.70 -6.34
C GLN A 28 -5.16 9.39 -6.70
N SER A 29 -5.39 8.34 -5.90
CA SER A 29 -4.91 7.01 -6.24
C SER A 29 -5.88 6.40 -7.25
N HIS A 30 -5.43 6.19 -8.48
CA HIS A 30 -6.22 5.47 -9.47
C HIS A 30 -6.41 4.02 -9.01
N PRO A 31 -7.65 3.56 -8.77
CA PRO A 31 -7.92 2.18 -8.34
C PRO A 31 -7.38 1.14 -9.34
N ALA A 32 -7.32 1.51 -10.62
CA ALA A 32 -6.72 0.69 -11.68
C ALA A 32 -5.26 0.28 -11.39
N MET A 33 -4.47 1.13 -10.73
CA MET A 33 -3.08 0.81 -10.38
C MET A 33 -3.01 -0.35 -9.38
N HIS A 34 -3.89 -0.36 -8.37
CA HIS A 34 -3.93 -1.43 -7.37
C HIS A 34 -4.32 -2.76 -8.00
N VAL A 35 -5.32 -2.73 -8.88
CA VAL A 35 -5.77 -3.93 -9.61
C VAL A 35 -4.68 -4.43 -10.54
N LEU A 36 -4.04 -3.55 -11.32
CA LEU A 36 -2.95 -3.92 -12.21
C LEU A 36 -1.80 -4.59 -11.44
N LEU A 37 -1.36 -3.98 -10.35
CA LEU A 37 -0.29 -4.51 -9.52
C LEU A 37 -0.66 -5.86 -8.87
N PHE A 38 -1.90 -6.01 -8.43
CA PHE A 38 -2.41 -7.29 -7.92
C PHE A 38 -2.36 -8.38 -8.99
N VAL A 39 -2.87 -8.10 -10.19
CA VAL A 39 -2.87 -9.04 -11.31
C VAL A 39 -1.44 -9.43 -11.71
N LEU A 40 -0.53 -8.45 -11.81
CA LEU A 40 0.88 -8.72 -12.09
C LEU A 40 1.52 -9.58 -10.99
N THR A 41 1.19 -9.33 -9.73
CA THR A 41 1.70 -10.13 -8.60
C THR A 41 1.16 -11.55 -8.62
N LEU A 42 -0.12 -11.74 -8.94
CA LEU A 42 -0.72 -13.06 -9.10
C LEU A 42 0.01 -13.88 -10.17
N PHE A 43 0.18 -13.34 -11.39
CA PHE A 43 0.89 -14.04 -12.46
C PHE A 43 2.36 -14.32 -12.10
N SER A 44 3.02 -13.35 -11.46
CA SER A 44 4.40 -13.51 -10.99
C SER A 44 4.55 -14.63 -9.95
N MET A 45 3.65 -14.71 -8.98
CA MET A 45 3.61 -15.79 -7.98
C MET A 45 3.25 -17.14 -8.60
N MET A 46 2.32 -17.19 -9.55
CA MET A 46 1.97 -18.43 -10.25
C MET A 46 3.17 -18.93 -11.08
N ALA A 47 3.89 -18.05 -11.78
CA ALA A 47 5.10 -18.42 -12.47
C ALA A 47 6.17 -18.96 -11.51
N ALA A 48 6.41 -18.27 -10.39
CA ALA A 48 7.35 -18.73 -9.36
C ALA A 48 6.96 -20.09 -8.77
N GLY A 49 5.68 -20.30 -8.43
CA GLY A 49 5.18 -21.57 -7.91
C GLY A 49 5.32 -22.72 -8.91
N SER A 50 5.05 -22.47 -10.20
CA SER A 50 5.21 -23.47 -11.26
C SER A 50 6.68 -23.86 -11.44
N MET A 51 7.59 -22.88 -11.38
CA MET A 51 9.03 -23.11 -11.43
C MET A 51 9.54 -23.91 -10.23
N GLN A 52 8.95 -23.74 -9.04
CA GLN A 52 9.27 -24.56 -7.88
C GLN A 52 8.83 -26.02 -8.05
N GLN A 53 7.81 -26.29 -8.88
CA GLN A 53 7.40 -27.64 -9.28
C GLN A 53 8.27 -28.21 -10.43
N GLY A 54 9.29 -27.48 -10.88
CA GLY A 54 10.19 -27.90 -11.95
C GLY A 54 9.69 -27.59 -13.36
N VAL A 55 8.55 -26.92 -13.51
CA VAL A 55 7.99 -26.53 -14.81
C VAL A 55 8.29 -25.06 -15.08
N ASN A 56 8.84 -24.74 -16.25
CA ASN A 56 9.10 -23.35 -16.61
C ASN A 56 8.05 -22.84 -17.61
N PRO A 57 6.98 -22.17 -17.11
CA PRO A 57 5.87 -21.75 -17.96
C PRO A 57 6.22 -20.65 -18.97
N LEU A 58 7.43 -20.08 -18.89
CA LEU A 58 7.85 -18.96 -19.73
C LEU A 58 8.80 -19.36 -20.86
N GLN A 59 9.06 -20.65 -21.01
CA GLN A 59 9.87 -21.17 -22.11
C GLN A 59 9.15 -21.10 -23.46
N GLY A 60 7.82 -21.14 -23.47
CA GLY A 60 7.02 -21.11 -24.70
C GLY A 60 5.55 -20.78 -24.46
N LEU A 61 4.83 -20.37 -25.50
CA LEU A 61 3.40 -20.06 -25.40
C LEU A 61 2.55 -21.31 -25.08
N ASP A 62 3.02 -22.48 -25.50
CA ASP A 62 2.46 -23.79 -25.17
C ASP A 62 2.60 -24.12 -23.67
N GLN A 63 3.65 -23.61 -23.02
CA GLN A 63 3.93 -23.83 -21.60
C GLN A 63 3.14 -22.90 -20.68
N LEU A 64 2.45 -21.88 -21.21
CA LEU A 64 1.66 -20.95 -20.40
C LEU A 64 0.47 -21.62 -19.70
N VAL A 65 -0.01 -22.74 -20.23
CA VAL A 65 -1.03 -23.56 -19.54
C VAL A 65 -0.51 -24.01 -18.18
N HIS A 66 0.82 -24.20 -18.06
CA HIS A 66 1.46 -24.66 -16.86
C HIS A 66 1.67 -23.60 -15.78
N LEU A 67 1.04 -22.42 -15.91
CA LEU A 67 0.94 -21.47 -14.78
C LEU A 67 0.01 -21.99 -13.69
N VAL A 68 -0.93 -22.88 -14.03
CA VAL A 68 -1.97 -23.37 -13.12
C VAL A 68 -1.38 -24.20 -11.98
N GLU A 69 -0.23 -24.84 -12.19
CA GLU A 69 0.52 -25.62 -11.21
C GLU A 69 1.02 -24.73 -10.06
N GLY A 70 1.28 -23.46 -10.33
CA GLY A 70 1.61 -22.46 -9.31
C GLY A 70 0.41 -21.94 -8.52
N TRP A 71 -0.83 -22.34 -8.84
CA TRP A 71 -2.04 -21.85 -8.20
C TRP A 71 -2.10 -22.11 -6.68
N PRO A 72 -1.81 -23.31 -6.15
CA PRO A 72 -1.86 -23.57 -4.70
C PRO A 72 -0.88 -22.68 -3.93
N PHE A 73 0.31 -22.45 -4.49
CA PHE A 73 1.32 -21.57 -3.94
C PHE A 73 0.86 -20.10 -3.95
N ALA A 74 0.45 -19.60 -5.12
CA ALA A 74 0.06 -18.21 -5.30
C ALA A 74 -1.18 -17.85 -4.47
N SER A 75 -2.20 -18.70 -4.48
CA SER A 75 -3.44 -18.47 -3.71
C SER A 75 -3.18 -18.43 -2.21
N THR A 76 -2.35 -19.33 -1.68
CA THR A 76 -1.99 -19.36 -0.25
C THR A 76 -1.24 -18.10 0.16
N LEU A 77 -0.18 -17.72 -0.57
CA LEU A 77 0.60 -16.52 -0.25
C LEU A 77 -0.20 -15.24 -0.44
N LEU A 78 -0.99 -15.14 -1.52
CA LEU A 78 -1.87 -13.98 -1.73
C LEU A 78 -2.88 -13.86 -0.60
N ALA A 79 -3.49 -14.96 -0.14
CA ALA A 79 -4.42 -14.91 0.98
C ALA A 79 -3.74 -14.34 2.23
N ILE A 80 -2.55 -14.85 2.58
CA ILE A 80 -1.79 -14.38 3.75
C ILE A 80 -1.46 -12.89 3.63
N LEU A 81 -0.87 -12.45 2.50
CA LEU A 81 -0.49 -11.04 2.29
C LEU A 81 -1.70 -10.11 2.27
N THR A 82 -2.79 -10.55 1.62
CA THR A 82 -4.02 -9.77 1.54
C THR A 82 -4.59 -9.54 2.93
N VAL A 83 -4.72 -10.60 3.73
CA VAL A 83 -5.24 -10.49 5.10
C VAL A 83 -4.28 -9.69 5.98
N HIS A 84 -2.97 -9.86 5.85
CA HIS A 84 -1.96 -9.09 6.57
C HIS A 84 -2.13 -7.58 6.35
N GLU A 85 -2.18 -7.14 5.09
CA GLU A 85 -2.34 -5.72 4.78
C GLU A 85 -3.72 -5.18 5.16
N PHE A 86 -4.77 -6.00 5.05
CA PHE A 86 -6.10 -5.61 5.54
C PHE A 86 -6.16 -5.51 7.06
N GLY A 87 -5.39 -6.31 7.80
CA GLY A 87 -5.23 -6.18 9.25
C GLY A 87 -4.70 -4.79 9.62
N HIS A 88 -3.63 -4.35 8.95
CA HIS A 88 -3.12 -2.98 9.09
C HIS A 88 -4.17 -1.93 8.71
N TYR A 89 -4.87 -2.11 7.59
CA TYR A 89 -5.86 -1.17 7.08
C TYR A 89 -7.04 -0.97 8.05
N PHE A 90 -7.61 -2.07 8.58
CA PHE A 90 -8.75 -1.99 9.50
C PHE A 90 -8.35 -1.39 10.85
N ALA A 91 -7.18 -1.73 11.37
CA ALA A 91 -6.65 -1.10 12.58
C ALA A 91 -6.42 0.41 12.36
N ALA A 92 -5.85 0.81 11.23
CA ALA A 92 -5.66 2.22 10.90
C ALA A 92 -6.99 2.97 10.84
N ARG A 93 -8.01 2.38 10.19
CA ARG A 93 -9.35 2.96 10.10
C ARG A 93 -10.02 3.10 11.47
N ARG A 94 -9.86 2.13 12.37
CA ARG A 94 -10.36 2.19 13.75
C ARG A 94 -9.77 3.37 14.53
N TRP A 95 -8.50 3.67 14.30
CA TRP A 95 -7.79 4.81 14.92
C TRP A 95 -7.96 6.13 14.15
N GLY A 96 -8.82 6.18 13.13
CA GLY A 96 -9.04 7.39 12.31
C GLY A 96 -7.87 7.76 11.39
N VAL A 97 -6.91 6.86 11.20
CA VAL A 97 -5.74 7.05 10.33
C VAL A 97 -6.13 6.72 8.88
N LYS A 98 -5.87 7.66 7.96
CA LYS A 98 -6.11 7.47 6.52
C LYS A 98 -5.04 6.54 5.96
N ALA A 99 -5.45 5.40 5.40
CA ALA A 99 -4.57 4.45 4.71
C ALA A 99 -5.06 4.19 3.26
N SER A 100 -4.15 3.80 2.38
CA SER A 100 -4.51 3.30 1.04
C SER A 100 -4.99 1.85 1.07
N LEU A 101 -5.56 1.40 -0.04
CA LEU A 101 -5.66 -0.03 -0.33
C LEU A 101 -4.27 -0.65 -0.49
N PRO A 102 -4.15 -1.99 -0.34
CA PRO A 102 -2.88 -2.69 -0.51
C PRO A 102 -2.27 -2.44 -1.90
N TYR A 103 -0.96 -2.21 -1.93
CA TYR A 103 -0.14 -2.23 -3.14
C TYR A 103 0.64 -3.55 -3.14
N PHE A 104 0.30 -4.45 -4.04
CA PHE A 104 1.07 -5.69 -4.24
C PHE A 104 2.30 -5.37 -5.08
N LEU A 105 3.46 -5.89 -4.69
CA LEU A 105 4.73 -5.60 -5.34
C LEU A 105 5.23 -6.87 -6.05
N PRO A 106 5.05 -6.98 -7.38
CA PRO A 106 5.54 -8.13 -8.14
C PRO A 106 7.07 -8.08 -8.21
N LEU A 107 7.72 -9.23 -8.01
CA LEU A 107 9.13 -9.43 -8.35
C LEU A 107 9.28 -10.78 -9.06
N PRO A 108 8.92 -10.85 -10.34
CA PRO A 108 9.09 -12.07 -11.10
C PRO A 108 10.59 -12.37 -11.28
N PHE A 109 10.94 -13.66 -11.30
CA PHE A 109 12.27 -14.21 -11.63
C PHE A 109 13.41 -13.94 -10.65
N VAL A 110 13.33 -12.88 -9.85
CA VAL A 110 14.35 -12.52 -8.85
C VAL A 110 13.98 -13.06 -7.46
N SER A 111 12.69 -13.09 -7.13
CA SER A 111 12.20 -13.58 -5.84
C SER A 111 11.73 -15.03 -5.95
N PHE A 112 12.19 -15.89 -5.04
CA PHE A 112 11.67 -17.26 -4.89
C PHE A 112 10.15 -17.26 -4.67
N LEU A 113 9.62 -16.22 -4.01
CA LEU A 113 8.19 -16.07 -3.74
C LEU A 113 7.40 -15.50 -4.92
N GLY A 114 8.05 -14.97 -5.95
CA GLY A 114 7.41 -14.23 -7.04
C GLY A 114 6.86 -12.86 -6.63
N THR A 115 7.15 -12.37 -5.42
CA THR A 115 6.71 -11.07 -4.90
C THR A 115 7.73 -10.49 -3.93
N LEU A 116 7.64 -9.18 -3.66
CA LEU A 116 8.22 -8.54 -2.47
C LEU A 116 7.25 -8.49 -1.28
N GLY A 117 5.99 -8.84 -1.51
CA GLY A 117 4.90 -8.68 -0.55
C GLY A 117 3.89 -7.63 -1.01
N ALA A 118 3.09 -7.16 -0.07
CA ALA A 118 2.15 -6.07 -0.26
C ALA A 118 2.38 -5.03 0.83
N VAL A 119 2.01 -3.78 0.56
CA VAL A 119 2.12 -2.68 1.53
C VAL A 119 0.94 -1.72 1.43
N ILE A 120 0.44 -1.25 2.57
CA ILE A 120 -0.43 -0.07 2.64
C ILE A 120 0.38 1.21 2.80
N ARG A 121 -0.16 2.32 2.27
CA ARG A 121 0.41 3.66 2.45
C ARG A 121 -0.40 4.44 3.47
N ILE A 122 0.23 4.77 4.59
CA ILE A 122 -0.31 5.71 5.58
C ILE A 122 -0.29 7.13 5.00
N ARG A 123 -1.43 7.83 5.04
CA ARG A 123 -1.65 9.17 4.44
C ARG A 123 -1.92 10.26 5.47
N SER A 124 -1.99 9.92 6.75
CA SER A 124 -2.16 10.87 7.84
C SER A 124 -1.25 10.50 9.02
N PRO A 125 -0.89 11.46 9.88
CA PRO A 125 -0.11 11.17 11.09
C PRO A 125 -0.81 10.14 11.99
N ILE A 126 -0.02 9.30 12.65
CA ILE A 126 -0.50 8.35 13.66
C ILE A 126 -0.62 9.10 14.99
N PRO A 127 -1.78 9.05 15.68
CA PRO A 127 -2.08 9.98 16.78
C PRO A 127 -1.26 9.72 18.06
N ASN A 128 -0.92 8.46 18.36
CA ASN A 128 -0.20 8.10 19.58
C ASN A 128 0.51 6.74 19.43
N LYS A 129 1.31 6.36 20.43
CA LYS A 129 2.09 5.11 20.43
C LYS A 129 1.21 3.85 20.48
N GLN A 130 0.04 3.92 21.11
CA GLN A 130 -0.90 2.78 21.16
C GLN A 130 -1.45 2.48 19.76
N ALA A 131 -1.87 3.52 19.03
CA ALA A 131 -2.29 3.39 17.64
C ALA A 131 -1.18 2.81 16.76
N LEU A 132 0.08 3.23 16.96
CA LEU A 132 1.21 2.67 16.22
C LEU A 132 1.39 1.18 16.49
N LEU A 133 1.33 0.75 17.76
CA LEU A 133 1.47 -0.64 18.15
C LEU A 133 0.31 -1.50 17.64
N ASP A 134 -0.93 -1.03 17.80
CA ASP A 134 -2.12 -1.74 17.34
C ASP A 134 -2.12 -1.91 15.82
N ILE A 135 -1.84 -0.83 15.08
CA ILE A 135 -1.75 -0.87 13.62
C ILE A 135 -0.62 -1.83 13.23
N GLY A 136 0.57 -1.70 13.82
CA GLY A 136 1.73 -2.54 13.52
C GLY A 136 1.54 -4.02 13.83
N ALA A 137 0.82 -4.37 14.89
CA ALA A 137 0.59 -5.75 15.29
C ALA A 137 -0.57 -6.42 14.52
N ALA A 138 -1.59 -5.65 14.12
CA ALA A 138 -2.79 -6.19 13.48
C ALA A 138 -2.50 -6.96 12.18
N GLY A 139 -1.55 -6.49 11.36
CA GLY A 139 -1.16 -7.18 10.13
C GLY A 139 -0.53 -8.55 10.38
N PRO A 140 0.59 -8.64 11.11
CA PRO A 140 1.22 -9.90 11.47
C PRO A 140 0.27 -10.90 12.15
N LEU A 141 -0.57 -10.44 13.10
CA LEU A 141 -1.51 -11.32 13.80
C LEU A 141 -2.58 -11.89 12.87
N SER A 142 -3.17 -11.05 12.01
CA SER A 142 -4.19 -11.50 11.08
C SER A 142 -3.62 -12.42 9.99
N GLY A 143 -2.44 -12.10 9.44
CA GLY A 143 -1.74 -12.97 8.49
C GLY A 143 -1.33 -14.31 9.10
N PHE A 144 -0.90 -14.32 10.37
CA PHE A 144 -0.54 -15.54 11.09
C PHE A 144 -1.72 -16.52 11.23
N VAL A 145 -2.93 -16.01 11.54
CA VAL A 145 -4.14 -16.86 11.62
C VAL A 145 -4.41 -17.57 10.29
N VAL A 146 -4.27 -16.86 9.17
CA VAL A 146 -4.44 -17.44 7.84
C VAL A 146 -3.34 -18.46 7.54
N ALA A 147 -2.09 -18.16 7.89
CA ALA A 147 -0.97 -19.08 7.71
C ALA A 147 -1.16 -20.38 8.49
N VAL A 148 -1.57 -20.31 9.76
CA VAL A 148 -1.88 -21.50 10.57
C VAL A 148 -3.01 -22.32 9.93
N THR A 149 -4.06 -21.64 9.45
CA THR A 149 -5.17 -22.31 8.77
C THR A 149 -4.68 -23.04 7.52
N ALA A 150 -3.80 -22.42 6.73
CA ALA A 150 -3.22 -23.01 5.53
C ALA A 150 -2.29 -24.19 5.81
N CYS A 151 -1.73 -24.32 7.02
CA CYS A 151 -0.92 -25.48 7.40
C CYS A 151 -1.76 -26.73 7.75
N ILE A 152 -3.05 -26.57 8.01
CA ILE A 152 -3.93 -27.65 8.47
C ILE A 152 -4.75 -28.25 7.31
N VAL A 153 -4.90 -27.49 6.22
CA VAL A 153 -5.64 -27.87 5.01
C VAL A 153 -4.69 -28.43 3.97
#